data_AF-R4K142-F1
#
_entry.id   AF-R4K142-F1
#
_cell.length_a   1.000
_cell.length_b   1.000
_cell.length_c   1.000
_cell.angle_alpha   90.00
_cell.angle_beta   90.00
_cell.angle_gamma   90.00
#
_symmetry.space_group_name_H-M   'P 1'
#
loop_
_entity.id
_entity.type
_entity.pdbx_description
1 polymer ?
#
loop_
_entity_poly.entity_id
_entity_poly.type
_entity_poly.pdbx_seq_one_letter_code
_entity_poly.pdbx_strand_id
1 'polypeptide(L)'
;MENQGKYIVDMTKLPFSGIVQNITDIFKLYVPTLQEVQQTKTIEIRNDYNNAVIAGFTSSASGTAVNYAYDEVSQTKFMKVLMSMSANIITYPATIFAADGSAIEFTQEQLTQLYKDIANFEIPLETKLHTLLSEINSATTADEVNAISW
;
A
#
# COMPACT_ATOMS: atom_id res chain seq x y z
N MET A 1 -40.66 3.57 29.67
CA MET A 1 -40.03 4.08 30.91
C MET A 1 -39.33 2.90 31.57
N GLU A 2 -38.07 2.66 31.22
CA GLU A 2 -37.23 1.65 31.88
C GLU A 2 -36.38 2.34 32.93
N ASN A 3 -36.56 1.92 34.17
CA ASN A 3 -35.89 2.45 35.35
C ASN A 3 -34.60 1.62 35.56
N GLN A 4 -33.47 2.09 35.04
CA GLN A 4 -32.17 1.46 35.28
C GLN A 4 -31.71 1.81 36.70
N GLY A 5 -32.03 0.91 37.65
CA GLY A 5 -31.58 0.98 39.03
C GLY A 5 -30.06 0.95 39.12
N LYS A 6 -29.48 2.04 39.64
CA LYS A 6 -28.06 2.17 39.95
C LYS A 6 -27.74 1.31 41.19
N TYR A 7 -27.15 0.14 40.98
CA TYR A 7 -26.62 -0.68 42.07
C TYR A 7 -25.33 -0.04 42.60
N ILE A 8 -25.40 0.59 43.78
CA ILE A 8 -24.20 1.02 44.51
C ILE A 8 -23.77 -0.16 45.38
N VAL A 9 -22.70 -0.83 44.98
CA VAL A 9 -22.08 -1.89 45.79
C VAL A 9 -21.23 -1.23 46.86
N ASP A 10 -21.58 -1.45 48.13
CA ASP A 10 -20.80 -1.01 49.29
C ASP A 10 -19.53 -1.85 49.41
N MET A 11 -18.42 -1.31 48.90
CA MET A 11 -17.13 -1.98 48.88
C MET A 11 -16.48 -2.13 50.27
N THR A 12 -17.06 -1.56 51.33
CA THR A 12 -16.48 -1.70 52.69
C THR A 12 -16.84 -3.02 53.36
N LYS A 13 -17.76 -3.80 52.77
CA LYS A 13 -18.29 -5.04 53.37
C LYS A 13 -17.83 -6.33 52.70
N LEU A 14 -16.99 -6.24 51.66
CA LEU A 14 -16.44 -7.42 51.01
C LEU A 14 -15.17 -7.87 51.76
N PRO A 15 -15.00 -9.18 52.06
CA PRO A 15 -13.82 -9.70 52.71
C PRO A 15 -12.63 -9.65 51.72
N PHE A 16 -11.95 -8.51 51.67
CA PHE A 16 -10.87 -8.23 50.72
C PHE A 16 -9.49 -8.78 51.12
N SER A 17 -9.38 -9.72 52.06
CA SER A 17 -8.07 -10.17 52.54
C SER A 17 -7.38 -11.24 51.67
N GLY A 18 -7.96 -11.65 50.53
CA GLY A 18 -7.37 -12.74 49.71
C GLY A 18 -7.50 -12.62 48.18
N ILE A 19 -8.26 -11.66 47.65
CA ILE A 19 -8.54 -11.57 46.19
C ILE A 19 -7.77 -10.41 45.53
N VAL A 20 -7.30 -9.43 46.30
CA VAL A 20 -6.71 -8.19 45.74
C VAL A 20 -5.31 -8.38 45.17
N GLN A 21 -4.62 -9.49 45.45
CA GLN A 21 -3.31 -9.76 44.82
C GLN A 21 -3.40 -10.14 43.34
N ASN A 22 -4.57 -10.53 42.82
CA ASN A 22 -4.71 -11.05 41.45
C ASN A 22 -5.40 -10.11 40.46
N ILE A 23 -5.85 -8.91 40.86
CA ILE A 23 -6.50 -7.97 39.93
C ILE A 23 -5.46 -7.19 39.12
N THR A 24 -4.25 -7.01 39.67
CA THR A 24 -3.11 -6.42 38.95
C THR A 24 -2.59 -7.29 37.80
N ASP A 25 -2.83 -8.61 37.82
CA ASP A 25 -2.39 -9.53 36.76
C ASP A 25 -3.40 -9.65 35.59
N ILE A 26 -4.63 -9.16 35.75
CA ILE A 26 -5.71 -9.33 34.76
C ILE A 26 -5.65 -8.29 33.62
N PHE A 27 -4.92 -7.19 33.81
CA PHE A 27 -4.66 -6.20 32.75
C PHE A 27 -3.16 -6.07 32.48
N LYS A 28 -2.51 -7.16 32.04
CA LYS A 28 -1.31 -7.00 31.24
C LYS A 28 -1.71 -6.26 29.96
N LEU A 29 -1.60 -4.94 29.98
CA LEU A 29 -1.71 -4.08 28.82
C LEU A 29 -0.75 -4.65 27.78
N TYR A 30 -1.27 -5.17 26.67
CA TYR A 30 -0.41 -5.61 25.58
C TYR A 30 0.27 -4.38 25.00
N VAL A 31 1.59 -4.30 25.21
CA VAL A 31 2.44 -3.30 24.59
C VAL A 31 3.16 -4.03 23.46
N PRO A 32 2.91 -3.67 22.19
CA PRO A 32 3.60 -4.32 21.08
C PRO A 32 5.11 -4.07 21.19
N THR A 33 5.88 -5.09 20.88
CA THR A 33 7.32 -4.98 20.70
C THR A 33 7.63 -4.09 19.50
N LEU A 34 8.82 -3.48 19.48
CA LEU A 34 9.28 -2.70 18.32
C LEU A 34 9.17 -3.49 17.01
N GLN A 35 9.50 -4.78 17.04
CA GLN A 35 9.42 -5.65 15.88
C GLN A 35 7.99 -5.81 15.35
N GLU A 36 7.00 -5.96 16.23
CA GLU A 36 5.58 -6.04 15.84
C GLU A 36 5.10 -4.71 15.24
N VAL A 37 5.56 -3.57 15.77
CA VAL A 37 5.27 -2.24 15.21
C VAL A 37 5.89 -2.09 13.82
N GLN A 38 7.16 -2.46 13.63
CA GLN A 38 7.85 -2.45 12.32
C GLN A 38 7.16 -3.33 11.29
N GLN A 39 6.74 -4.54 11.66
CA GLN A 39 6.01 -5.45 10.77
C GLN A 39 4.66 -4.87 10.36
N THR A 40 3.90 -4.32 11.31
CA THR A 40 2.61 -3.69 11.03
C THR A 40 2.77 -2.51 10.08
N LYS A 41 3.74 -1.62 10.34
CA LYS A 41 4.03 -0.48 9.46
C LYS A 41 4.54 -0.90 8.08
N THR A 42 5.34 -1.96 8.00
CA THR A 42 5.77 -2.54 6.71
C THR A 42 4.57 -2.98 5.86
N ILE A 43 3.57 -3.61 6.47
CA ILE A 43 2.34 -4.03 5.78
C ILE A 43 1.55 -2.80 5.31
N GLU A 44 1.40 -1.79 6.17
CA GLU A 44 0.74 -0.52 5.84
C GLU A 44 1.39 0.17 4.62
N ILE A 45 2.70 0.41 4.66
CA ILE A 45 3.45 1.04 3.56
C ILE A 45 3.36 0.22 2.26
N ARG A 46 3.38 -1.11 2.34
CA ARG A 46 3.21 -1.97 1.16
C ARG A 46 1.80 -1.86 0.58
N ASN A 47 0.77 -1.76 1.42
CA ASN A 47 -0.59 -1.57 0.95
C ASN A 47 -0.75 -0.20 0.28
N ASP A 48 -0.15 0.85 0.82
CA ASP A 48 -0.19 2.18 0.21
C ASP A 48 0.57 2.24 -1.12
N TYR A 49 1.73 1.58 -1.22
CA TYR A 49 2.42 1.37 -2.49
C TYR A 49 1.52 0.66 -3.51
N ASN A 50 0.91 -0.46 -3.13
CA ASN A 50 0.03 -1.22 -4.03
C ASN A 50 -1.17 -0.38 -4.48
N ASN A 51 -1.76 0.41 -3.57
CA ASN A 51 -2.86 1.32 -3.91
C ASN A 51 -2.41 2.41 -4.90
N ALA A 52 -1.21 2.98 -4.72
CA ALA A 52 -0.64 3.98 -5.63
C ALA A 52 -0.35 3.38 -7.02
N VAL A 53 0.15 2.15 -7.07
CA VAL A 53 0.37 1.40 -8.32
C VAL A 53 -0.95 1.12 -9.05
N ILE A 54 -1.96 0.61 -8.33
CA ILE A 54 -3.27 0.25 -8.91
C ILE A 54 -4.06 1.48 -9.37
N ALA A 55 -3.82 2.65 -8.78
CA ALA A 55 -4.40 3.91 -9.27
C ALA A 55 -4.04 4.21 -10.74
N GLY A 56 -2.98 3.57 -11.26
CA GLY A 56 -2.55 3.68 -12.64
C GLY A 56 -1.82 4.99 -12.92
N PHE A 57 -1.61 5.26 -14.20
CA PHE A 57 -0.87 6.44 -14.64
C PHE A 57 -1.53 7.09 -15.86
N THR A 58 -1.28 8.39 -16.03
CA THR A 58 -1.70 9.14 -17.21
C THR A 58 -0.50 9.26 -18.16
N SER A 59 -0.69 8.93 -19.44
CA SER A 59 0.29 9.18 -20.49
C SER A 59 -0.35 9.96 -21.63
N SER A 60 0.43 10.87 -22.22
CA SER A 60 0.04 11.61 -23.42
C SER A 60 0.76 11.11 -24.68
N ALA A 61 1.32 9.89 -24.63
CA ALA A 61 2.15 9.34 -25.70
C ALA A 61 1.38 9.17 -27.04
N SER A 62 0.06 8.97 -27.00
CA SER A 62 -0.79 8.93 -28.20
C SER A 62 -1.12 10.31 -28.78
N GLY A 63 -0.68 11.39 -28.15
CA GLY A 63 -1.02 12.78 -28.49
C GLY A 63 -2.15 13.38 -27.64
N THR A 64 -2.83 12.56 -26.83
CA THR A 64 -3.86 13.00 -25.87
C THR A 64 -3.65 12.32 -24.53
N ALA A 65 -4.00 12.98 -23.43
CA ALA A 65 -3.91 12.38 -22.10
C ALA A 65 -4.89 11.19 -21.96
N VAL A 66 -4.35 10.01 -21.69
CA VAL A 66 -5.08 8.76 -21.49
C VAL A 66 -4.62 8.10 -20.19
N ASN A 67 -5.56 7.59 -19.41
CA ASN A 67 -5.28 6.85 -18.19
C ASN A 67 -5.11 5.36 -18.50
N TYR A 68 -4.08 4.75 -17.95
CA TYR A 68 -3.80 3.32 -18.07
C TYR A 68 -3.84 2.69 -16.69
N ALA A 69 -4.51 1.53 -16.60
CA ALA A 69 -4.43 0.70 -15.41
C ALA A 69 -3.01 0.12 -15.31
N TYR A 70 -2.54 -0.08 -14.07
CA TYR A 70 -1.24 -0.70 -13.80
C TYR A 70 -1.35 -1.78 -12.72
N ASP A 71 -2.48 -2.49 -12.69
CA ASP A 71 -2.66 -3.72 -11.93
C ASP A 71 -1.81 -4.89 -12.50
N GLU A 72 -1.74 -6.01 -11.80
CA GLU A 72 -0.93 -7.18 -12.17
C GLU A 72 -1.21 -7.68 -13.61
N VAL A 73 -2.48 -7.65 -14.02
CA VAL A 73 -2.90 -8.08 -15.36
C VAL A 73 -2.38 -7.10 -16.42
N SER A 74 -2.48 -5.81 -16.13
CA SER A 74 -2.02 -4.73 -17.01
C SER A 74 -0.50 -4.71 -17.11
N GLN A 75 0.21 -4.86 -15.99
CA GLN A 75 1.67 -5.02 -15.95
C GLN A 75 2.14 -6.21 -16.80
N THR A 76 1.48 -7.36 -16.71
CA THR A 76 1.79 -8.53 -17.54
C THR A 76 1.62 -8.23 -19.03
N LYS A 77 0.58 -7.48 -19.41
CA LYS A 77 0.36 -7.07 -20.80
C LYS A 77 1.44 -6.10 -21.28
N PHE A 78 1.78 -5.09 -20.47
CA PHE A 78 2.87 -4.18 -20.76
C PHE A 78 4.22 -4.91 -20.88
N MET A 79 4.50 -5.87 -20.01
CA MET A 79 5.73 -6.67 -20.10
C MET A 79 5.79 -7.46 -21.42
N LYS A 80 4.69 -8.11 -21.81
CA LYS A 80 4.62 -8.84 -23.10
C LYS A 80 4.88 -7.94 -24.29
N VAL A 81 4.27 -6.77 -24.32
CA VAL A 81 4.47 -5.80 -25.41
C VAL A 81 5.92 -5.29 -25.42
N LEU A 82 6.51 -5.00 -24.26
CA LEU A 82 7.91 -4.57 -24.15
C LEU A 82 8.89 -5.65 -24.65
N MET A 83 8.62 -6.91 -24.30
CA MET A 83 9.39 -8.05 -24.81
C MET A 83 9.26 -8.19 -26.33
N SER A 84 8.06 -8.03 -26.88
CA SER A 84 7.83 -8.07 -28.33
C SER A 84 8.50 -6.90 -29.07
N MET A 85 8.51 -5.70 -28.49
CA MET A 85 9.28 -4.56 -29.00
C MET A 85 10.78 -4.85 -28.98
N SER A 86 11.30 -5.36 -27.87
CA SER A 86 12.73 -5.66 -27.69
C SER A 86 13.23 -6.77 -28.61
N ALA A 87 12.37 -7.74 -28.90
CA ALA A 87 12.63 -8.81 -29.88
C ALA A 87 12.39 -8.38 -31.33
N ASN A 88 11.93 -7.14 -31.57
CA ASN A 88 11.57 -6.61 -32.89
C ASN A 88 10.56 -7.49 -33.66
N ILE A 89 9.58 -8.06 -32.94
CA ILE A 89 8.52 -8.92 -33.52
C ILE A 89 7.12 -8.29 -33.44
N ILE A 90 7.02 -7.08 -32.88
CA ILE A 90 5.76 -6.35 -32.81
C ILE A 90 5.42 -5.74 -34.16
N THR A 91 4.15 -5.81 -34.56
CA THR A 91 3.63 -5.15 -35.75
C THR A 91 3.03 -3.80 -35.37
N TYR A 92 3.29 -2.77 -36.17
CA TYR A 92 2.73 -1.44 -36.00
C TYR A 92 1.62 -1.13 -37.02
N PRO A 93 0.58 -0.35 -36.66
CA PRO A 93 0.35 0.21 -35.32
C PRO A 93 0.04 -0.87 -34.28
N ALA A 94 0.53 -0.67 -33.06
CA ALA A 94 0.29 -1.58 -31.95
C ALA A 94 -0.89 -1.07 -31.12
N THR A 95 -1.81 -1.95 -30.73
CA THR A 95 -2.98 -1.58 -29.93
C THR A 95 -2.74 -1.85 -28.45
N ILE A 96 -2.92 -0.82 -27.61
CA ILE A 96 -2.93 -0.93 -26.15
C ILE A 96 -4.30 -0.47 -25.65
N PHE A 97 -4.83 -1.15 -24.64
CA PHE A 97 -6.11 -0.77 -24.03
C PHE A 97 -5.88 0.18 -22.85
N ALA A 98 -6.59 1.29 -22.84
CA ALA A 98 -6.64 2.22 -21.71
C ALA A 98 -7.43 1.65 -20.53
N ALA A 99 -7.39 2.34 -19.39
CA ALA A 99 -8.10 1.94 -18.17
C ALA A 99 -9.63 1.88 -18.36
N ASP A 100 -10.18 2.71 -19.25
CA ASP A 100 -11.60 2.74 -19.59
C ASP A 100 -12.01 1.68 -20.64
N GLY A 101 -11.05 0.86 -21.08
CA GLY A 101 -11.25 -0.17 -22.10
C GLY A 101 -11.17 0.33 -23.54
N SER A 102 -10.89 1.62 -23.77
CA SER A 102 -10.67 2.13 -25.14
C SER A 102 -9.39 1.56 -25.75
N ALA A 103 -9.46 1.23 -27.03
CA ALA A 103 -8.31 0.76 -27.81
C ALA A 103 -7.56 1.96 -28.39
N ILE A 104 -6.28 2.08 -28.05
CA ILE A 104 -5.40 3.16 -28.49
C ILE A 104 -4.32 2.57 -29.39
N GLU A 105 -4.20 3.10 -30.60
CA GLU A 105 -3.18 2.69 -31.56
C GLU A 105 -1.92 3.54 -31.40
N PHE A 106 -0.76 2.87 -31.43
CA PHE A 106 0.54 3.48 -31.24
C PHE A 106 1.46 3.21 -32.42
N THR A 107 2.11 4.27 -32.92
CA THR A 107 3.34 4.11 -33.70
C THR A 107 4.48 3.61 -32.79
N GLN A 108 5.59 3.18 -33.39
CA GLN A 108 6.77 2.77 -32.62
C GLN A 108 7.28 3.87 -31.68
N GLU A 109 7.31 5.12 -32.14
CA GLU A 109 7.78 6.26 -31.35
C GLU A 109 6.84 6.57 -30.18
N GLN A 110 5.53 6.56 -30.44
CA GLN A 110 4.52 6.77 -29.40
C GLN A 110 4.57 5.63 -28.38
N LEU A 111 4.70 4.38 -28.81
CA LEU A 111 4.79 3.25 -27.90
C LEU A 111 6.06 3.32 -27.04
N THR A 112 7.19 3.73 -27.64
CA THR A 112 8.44 4.00 -26.90
C THR A 112 8.23 5.09 -25.84
N GLN A 113 7.48 6.15 -26.17
CA GLN A 113 7.16 7.19 -25.19
C GLN A 113 6.25 6.66 -24.08
N LEU A 114 5.27 5.82 -24.38
CA LEU A 114 4.41 5.18 -23.37
C LEU A 114 5.25 4.41 -22.33
N TYR A 115 6.26 3.64 -22.77
CA TYR A 115 7.15 2.94 -21.84
C TYR A 115 8.07 3.84 -21.02
N LYS A 116 8.46 5.01 -21.56
CA LYS A 116 9.16 6.02 -20.75
C LYS A 116 8.24 6.58 -19.68
N ASP A 117 6.97 6.82 -20.01
CA ASP A 117 5.98 7.31 -19.05
C ASP A 117 5.69 6.28 -17.96
N ILE A 118 5.62 4.98 -18.31
CA ILE A 118 5.55 3.87 -17.35
C ILE A 118 6.75 3.90 -16.40
N ALA A 119 7.97 3.98 -16.92
CA ALA A 119 9.17 4.01 -16.09
C ALA A 119 9.20 5.25 -15.16
N ASN A 120 8.77 6.41 -15.67
CA ASN A 120 8.65 7.64 -14.87
C ASN A 120 7.57 7.55 -13.78
N PHE A 121 6.58 6.69 -13.95
CA PHE A 121 5.55 6.42 -12.95
C PHE A 121 6.04 5.40 -11.89
N GLU A 122 6.56 4.25 -12.33
CA GLU A 122 6.86 3.12 -11.46
C GLU A 122 8.13 3.32 -10.62
N ILE A 123 9.23 3.79 -11.24
CA ILE A 123 10.53 3.90 -10.56
C ILE A 123 10.47 4.80 -9.32
N PRO A 124 9.83 5.99 -9.33
CA PRO A 124 9.70 6.81 -8.13
C PRO A 124 8.91 6.13 -7.01
N LEU A 125 7.86 5.36 -7.34
CA LEU A 125 7.06 4.63 -6.37
C LEU A 125 7.87 3.50 -5.72
N GLU A 126 8.59 2.72 -6.51
CA GLU A 126 9.50 1.68 -6.01
C GLU A 126 10.60 2.27 -5.14
N THR A 127 11.21 3.37 -5.58
CA THR A 127 12.25 4.08 -4.83
C THR A 127 11.70 4.52 -3.47
N LYS A 128 10.52 5.14 -3.45
CA LYS A 128 9.84 5.57 -2.22
C LYS A 128 9.57 4.40 -1.29
N LEU A 129 9.04 3.29 -1.81
CA LEU A 129 8.82 2.07 -1.03
C LEU A 129 10.12 1.59 -0.37
N HIS A 130 11.20 1.45 -1.14
CA HIS A 130 12.48 0.99 -0.61
C HIS A 130 13.06 1.93 0.44
N THR A 131 12.95 3.24 0.25
CA THR A 131 13.37 4.24 1.24
C THR A 131 12.59 4.07 2.54
N LEU A 132 11.25 4.03 2.49
CA LEU A 132 10.42 3.91 3.68
C LEU A 132 10.64 2.56 4.40
N LEU A 133 10.83 1.46 3.68
CA LEU A 133 11.19 0.18 4.28
C LEU A 133 12.56 0.22 4.98
N SER A 134 13.53 0.95 4.42
CA SER A 134 14.83 1.16 5.07
C SER A 134 14.71 2.00 6.33
N GLU A 135 13.87 3.05 6.31
CA GLU A 135 13.59 3.89 7.48
C GLU A 135 12.90 3.07 8.59
N ILE A 136 11.91 2.25 8.27
CA ILE A 136 11.23 1.37 9.23
C ILE A 136 12.23 0.43 9.91
N ASN A 137 13.12 -0.19 9.13
CA ASN A 137 14.11 -1.13 9.65
C ASN A 137 15.19 -0.45 10.49
N SER A 138 15.45 0.83 10.24
CA SER A 138 16.48 1.61 10.94
C SER A 138 15.94 2.34 12.17
N ALA A 139 14.62 2.49 12.29
CA ALA A 139 13.97 3.08 13.46
C ALA A 139 14.24 2.25 14.72
N THR A 140 14.55 2.95 15.81
CA THR A 140 14.94 2.38 17.11
C THR A 140 13.84 2.44 18.16
N THR A 141 12.76 3.18 17.86
CA THR A 141 11.60 3.35 18.76
C THR A 141 10.28 3.16 18.02
N ALA A 142 9.22 2.80 18.76
CA ALA A 142 7.89 2.67 18.19
C ALA A 142 7.35 4.01 17.63
N ASP A 143 7.69 5.13 18.28
CA ASP A 143 7.28 6.46 17.83
C ASP A 143 7.94 6.85 16.50
N GLU A 144 9.22 6.53 16.31
CA GLU A 144 9.92 6.70 15.03
C GLU A 144 9.24 5.89 13.91
N VAL A 145 8.91 4.61 14.18
CA VAL A 145 8.21 3.77 13.19
C VAL A 145 6.82 4.34 12.86
N ASN A 146 6.07 4.77 13.88
CA ASN A 146 4.72 5.29 13.69
C ASN A 146 4.69 6.64 12.96
N ALA A 147 5.78 7.40 13.00
CA ALA A 147 5.91 8.65 12.25
C ALA A 147 6.15 8.44 10.74
N ILE A 148 6.57 7.25 10.33
CA ILE A 148 6.78 6.92 8.92
C ILE A 148 5.42 6.75 8.24
N SER A 149 5.26 7.43 7.11
CA SER A 149 4.03 7.43 6.30
C SER A 149 4.38 7.36 4.83
N TRP A 150 3.41 6.91 4.02
CA TRP A 150 3.52 6.92 2.56
C TRP A 150 3.56 8.35 2.05
#